data_AF-A0A3Q1GL97-F1
#
_entry.id   AF-A0A3Q1GL97-F1
#
_cell.length_a   1.000
_cell.length_b   1.000
_cell.length_c   1.000
_cell.angle_alpha   90.00
_cell.angle_beta   90.00
_cell.angle_gamma   90.00
#
_symmetry.space_group_name_H-M   'P 1'
#
loop_
_entity.id
_entity.type
_entity.pdbx_description
1 polymer ?
#
loop_
_entity_poly.entity_id
_entity_poly.type
_entity_poly.pdbx_seq_one_letter_code
_entity_poly.pdbx_strand_id
1 'polypeptide(L)'
;MSHFNTPQQSRCLTDYQLCAVASVSEVTQEEDEAAADEEANEEQGEPFIMPNLIPPKIPDGEKVDFDDIHRKRMEKDLMELQTLIEVHFESRKKEEEELINLKDRIDKRRSERAEQQRIRSEREKERQKRLEEERARKEEEEAKKRAEDDAKKKKTLTSLHFGGYMQKLTEKRSGKRQTEREKKKKILSERRKSLDIENLSQERLKEKAKELWEWMYQLEAEKFELQYQLTSQKYEINVLRNRVSDHQKTRAWVGKIKGTGTIFDADL
;
A
#
# COMPACT_ATOMS: atom_id res chain seq x y z
N MET A 1 -48.99 -42.01 9.56
CA MET A 1 -48.17 -42.30 10.75
C MET A 1 -46.71 -42.03 10.38
N SER A 2 -46.20 -40.78 10.48
CA SER A 2 -45.75 -40.14 11.72
C SER A 2 -44.40 -40.76 12.18
N HIS A 3 -43.27 -40.08 12.33
CA HIS A 3 -42.98 -38.69 12.67
C HIS A 3 -41.58 -38.30 12.18
N PHE A 4 -41.44 -37.03 11.81
CA PHE A 4 -40.22 -36.22 11.86
C PHE A 4 -39.53 -36.34 13.24
N ASN A 5 -38.20 -36.38 13.30
CA ASN A 5 -37.47 -35.66 14.36
C ASN A 5 -35.98 -35.47 14.08
N THR A 6 -35.61 -34.23 13.82
CA THR A 6 -34.31 -33.62 14.13
C THR A 6 -34.17 -33.41 15.64
N PRO A 7 -32.96 -33.32 16.19
CA PRO A 7 -32.73 -32.57 17.42
C PRO A 7 -31.82 -31.37 17.10
N GLN A 8 -32.48 -30.23 16.96
CA GLN A 8 -31.91 -28.92 17.21
C GLN A 8 -32.08 -28.63 18.72
N GLN A 9 -31.15 -27.86 19.31
CA GLN A 9 -31.27 -27.16 20.60
C GLN A 9 -31.18 -28.08 21.85
N SER A 10 -30.65 -27.72 23.00
CA SER A 10 -30.22 -26.45 23.61
C SER A 10 -29.53 -26.80 24.94
N ARG A 11 -28.65 -25.89 25.40
CA ARG A 11 -28.16 -25.61 26.77
C ARG A 11 -26.90 -24.77 26.54
N CYS A 12 -26.94 -23.45 26.35
CA CYS A 12 -27.63 -22.39 27.07
C CYS A 12 -27.29 -22.34 28.56
N LEU A 13 -26.64 -21.21 28.92
CA LEU A 13 -26.56 -20.53 30.22
C LEU A 13 -25.57 -21.16 31.20
N THR A 14 -24.48 -20.50 31.56
CA THR A 14 -24.40 -19.32 32.46
C THR A 14 -22.89 -19.04 32.65
N ASP A 15 -22.32 -17.88 32.98
CA ASP A 15 -22.75 -16.50 33.16
C ASP A 15 -21.44 -15.69 33.14
N TYR A 16 -21.29 -14.76 32.20
CA TYR A 16 -20.56 -13.52 32.47
C TYR A 16 -21.34 -12.40 31.79
N GLN A 17 -22.36 -12.00 32.54
CA GLN A 17 -23.23 -10.88 32.31
C GLN A 17 -22.41 -9.59 32.32
N LEU A 18 -22.42 -8.86 31.21
CA LEU A 18 -22.47 -7.40 31.27
C LEU A 18 -23.52 -6.98 30.26
N CYS A 19 -24.64 -6.58 30.86
CA CYS A 19 -25.91 -6.32 30.23
C CYS A 19 -25.91 -4.95 29.55
N ALA A 20 -26.78 -4.87 28.56
CA ALA A 20 -27.09 -3.73 27.74
C ALA A 20 -27.45 -2.46 28.54
N VAL A 21 -27.09 -1.31 27.96
CA VAL A 21 -28.07 -0.25 27.74
C VAL A 21 -27.86 0.30 26.33
N ALA A 22 -28.96 0.36 25.59
CA ALA A 22 -29.05 1.04 24.31
C ALA A 22 -28.70 2.53 24.46
N SER A 23 -28.13 3.14 23.42
CA SER A 23 -28.63 4.38 22.79
C SER A 23 -27.72 4.81 21.63
N VAL A 24 -28.38 5.48 20.69
CA VAL A 24 -27.94 6.05 19.42
C VAL A 24 -27.10 7.32 19.64
N SER A 25 -26.42 7.76 18.57
CA SER A 25 -25.77 9.08 18.33
C SER A 25 -24.42 9.32 19.05
N GLU A 26 -23.46 10.13 18.58
CA GLU A 26 -23.47 11.20 17.57
C GLU A 26 -22.03 11.55 17.16
N VAL A 27 -21.89 12.19 16.00
CA VAL A 27 -20.66 12.80 15.49
C VAL A 27 -20.42 14.11 16.23
N THR A 28 -19.28 14.26 16.89
CA THR A 28 -18.89 15.51 17.57
C THR A 28 -18.35 16.52 16.56
N GLN A 29 -19.19 17.51 16.20
CA GLN A 29 -18.76 18.87 15.83
C GLN A 29 -18.58 19.66 17.14
N GLU A 30 -17.43 20.30 17.30
CA GLU A 30 -17.19 21.26 18.39
C GLU A 30 -17.73 22.63 17.93
N GLU A 31 -18.92 22.99 18.41
CA GLU A 31 -19.41 24.36 18.53
C GLU A 31 -19.37 24.72 20.02
N ASP A 32 -18.55 25.70 20.39
CA ASP A 32 -18.49 26.27 21.73
C ASP A 32 -19.61 27.33 21.89
N GLU A 33 -20.74 26.94 22.48
CA GLU A 33 -21.64 27.85 23.18
C GLU A 33 -21.50 27.65 24.70
N ALA A 34 -21.02 28.68 25.39
CA ALA A 34 -21.07 28.78 26.84
C ALA A 34 -22.15 29.80 27.22
N ALA A 35 -23.25 29.30 27.78
CA ALA A 35 -24.27 30.09 28.46
C ALA A 35 -23.73 30.61 29.80
N ALA A 36 -24.04 31.87 30.11
CA ALA A 36 -23.93 32.44 31.44
C ALA A 36 -25.32 32.88 31.92
N ASP A 37 -25.54 32.62 33.21
CA ASP A 37 -26.76 32.66 34.02
C ASP A 37 -27.68 33.88 33.87
N GLU A 38 -28.96 33.62 34.12
CA GLU A 38 -29.98 34.62 34.42
C GLU A 38 -29.76 35.22 35.82
N GLU A 39 -29.86 36.55 35.94
CA GLU A 39 -30.44 37.20 37.11
C GLU A 39 -31.26 38.41 36.67
N ALA A 40 -32.57 38.35 36.92
CA ALA A 40 -33.47 39.47 36.86
C ALA A 40 -33.26 40.35 38.11
N ASN A 41 -33.04 41.64 37.93
CA ASN A 41 -33.40 42.64 38.93
C ASN A 41 -33.77 43.97 38.29
N GLU A 42 -34.93 44.47 38.71
CA GLU A 42 -35.46 45.80 38.39
C GLU A 42 -34.52 46.88 38.92
N GLU A 43 -34.26 47.92 38.12
CA GLU A 43 -34.00 49.24 38.70
C GLU A 43 -34.46 50.36 37.77
N GLN A 44 -34.86 51.44 38.43
CA GLN A 44 -35.86 52.38 38.00
C GLN A 44 -35.30 53.43 37.04
N GLY A 45 -36.18 53.99 36.22
CA GLY A 45 -35.82 55.07 35.31
C GLY A 45 -35.35 56.33 36.05
N GLU A 46 -34.21 56.85 35.62
CA GLU A 46 -33.90 58.27 35.71
C GLU A 46 -34.15 58.92 34.34
N PRO A 47 -34.84 60.07 34.26
CA PRO A 47 -35.16 60.69 33.00
C PRO A 47 -33.92 61.35 32.40
N PHE A 48 -33.45 60.85 31.26
CA PHE A 48 -32.50 61.58 30.43
C PHE A 48 -33.19 62.85 29.89
N ILE A 49 -32.85 63.98 30.47
CA ILE A 49 -33.36 65.30 30.08
C ILE A 49 -32.83 65.61 28.69
N MET A 50 -33.66 65.40 27.66
CA MET A 50 -33.41 66.00 26.35
C MET A 50 -33.47 67.53 26.52
N PRO A 51 -32.40 68.29 26.20
CA PRO A 51 -32.52 69.73 26.12
C PRO A 51 -33.54 70.07 25.04
N ASN A 52 -34.55 70.87 25.41
CA ASN A 52 -35.56 71.40 24.49
C ASN A 52 -34.89 71.89 23.20
N LEU A 53 -35.10 71.17 22.10
CA LEU A 53 -34.86 71.68 20.75
C LEU A 53 -35.87 72.80 20.50
N ILE A 54 -35.46 74.02 20.81
CA ILE A 54 -36.01 75.23 20.21
C ILE A 54 -35.97 75.00 18.69
N PRO A 55 -37.11 75.06 17.97
CA PRO A 55 -37.09 75.01 16.52
C PRO A 55 -36.13 76.09 16.03
N PRO A 56 -35.05 75.75 15.30
CA PRO A 56 -34.14 76.75 14.80
C PRO A 56 -34.97 77.72 13.97
N LYS A 57 -35.05 78.97 14.43
CA LYS A 57 -35.57 80.09 13.66
C LYS A 57 -34.77 80.11 12.37
N ILE A 58 -35.41 79.78 11.26
CA ILE A 58 -34.88 79.99 9.92
C ILE A 58 -34.63 81.51 9.84
N PRO A 59 -33.37 81.99 9.77
CA PRO A 59 -33.14 83.35 9.37
C PRO A 59 -33.56 83.46 7.90
N ASP A 60 -34.51 84.35 7.66
CA ASP A 60 -35.05 84.71 6.36
C ASP A 60 -33.93 84.93 5.33
N GLY A 61 -34.04 84.22 4.21
CA GLY A 61 -33.70 84.82 2.91
C GLY A 61 -32.27 84.71 2.40
N GLU A 62 -31.51 83.67 2.71
CA GLU A 62 -30.38 83.28 1.85
C GLU A 62 -30.91 82.31 0.79
N LYS A 63 -30.86 82.73 -0.48
CA LYS A 63 -31.35 81.99 -1.63
C LYS A 63 -30.68 80.61 -1.64
N VAL A 64 -31.41 79.57 -1.28
CA VAL A 64 -30.92 78.20 -1.32
C VAL A 64 -30.72 77.85 -2.80
N ASP A 65 -29.48 77.95 -3.27
CA ASP A 65 -29.12 77.59 -4.63
C ASP A 65 -29.23 76.07 -4.78
N PHE A 66 -30.30 75.62 -5.42
CA PHE A 66 -30.54 74.19 -5.67
C PHE A 66 -29.39 73.53 -6.46
N ASP A 67 -28.70 74.31 -7.30
CA ASP A 67 -27.50 73.87 -8.00
C ASP A 67 -26.31 73.64 -7.06
N ASP A 68 -26.21 74.39 -5.96
CA ASP A 68 -25.18 74.21 -4.94
C ASP A 68 -25.45 72.95 -4.10
N ILE A 69 -26.71 72.69 -3.76
CA ILE A 69 -27.11 71.43 -3.11
C ILE A 69 -26.81 70.24 -4.01
N HIS A 70 -27.09 70.35 -5.32
CA HIS A 70 -26.83 69.26 -6.25
C HIS A 70 -25.32 69.01 -6.43
N ARG A 71 -24.50 70.07 -6.55
CA ARG A 71 -23.03 69.95 -6.58
C ARG A 71 -22.48 69.32 -5.30
N LYS A 72 -22.90 69.79 -4.12
CA LYS A 72 -22.47 69.24 -2.83
C LYS A 72 -22.90 67.78 -2.63
N ARG A 73 -24.04 67.37 -3.20
CA ARG A 73 -24.43 65.95 -3.24
C ARG A 73 -23.47 65.15 -4.11
N MET A 74 -23.24 65.57 -5.35
CA MET A 74 -22.32 64.89 -6.26
C MET A 74 -20.89 64.80 -5.70
N GLU A 75 -20.40 65.87 -5.07
CA GLU A 75 -19.07 65.91 -4.46
C GLU A 75 -18.97 64.95 -3.26
N LYS A 76 -20.00 64.89 -2.41
CA LYS A 76 -20.05 63.94 -1.29
C LYS A 76 -20.10 62.50 -1.79
N ASP A 77 -20.96 62.21 -2.77
CA ASP A 77 -21.12 60.87 -3.31
C ASP A 77 -19.81 60.40 -3.99
N LEU A 78 -19.08 61.30 -4.65
CA LEU A 78 -17.75 61.02 -5.21
C LEU A 78 -16.69 60.78 -4.12
N MET A 79 -16.66 61.58 -3.06
CA MET A 79 -15.74 61.38 -1.93
C MET A 79 -16.04 60.09 -1.16
N GLU A 80 -17.32 59.78 -0.94
CA GLU A 80 -17.76 58.55 -0.29
C GLU A 80 -17.40 57.32 -1.14
N LEU A 81 -17.62 57.39 -2.45
CA LEU A 81 -17.23 56.32 -3.37
C LEU A 81 -15.71 56.10 -3.36
N GLN A 82 -14.92 57.18 -3.40
CA GLN A 82 -13.46 57.07 -3.33
C GLN A 82 -13.00 56.45 -2.00
N THR A 83 -13.58 56.89 -0.89
CA THR A 83 -13.28 56.34 0.44
C THR A 83 -13.65 54.86 0.52
N LEU A 84 -14.80 54.45 0.00
CA LEU A 84 -15.26 53.06 0.00
C LEU A 84 -14.34 52.17 -0.84
N ILE A 85 -13.89 52.67 -1.99
CA ILE A 85 -12.91 52.00 -2.85
C ILE A 85 -11.61 51.78 -2.08
N GLU A 86 -11.04 52.84 -1.50
CA GLU A 86 -9.79 52.78 -0.75
C GLU A 86 -9.88 51.82 0.45
N VAL A 87 -10.94 51.94 1.26
CA VAL A 87 -11.18 51.05 2.41
C VAL A 87 -11.32 49.59 1.98
N HIS A 88 -12.04 49.30 0.88
CA HIS A 88 -12.21 47.94 0.40
C HIS A 88 -10.87 47.32 -0.04
N PHE A 89 -10.07 48.05 -0.82
CA PHE A 89 -8.77 47.55 -1.26
C PHE A 89 -7.78 47.41 -0.11
N GLU A 90 -7.75 48.36 0.84
CA GLU A 90 -6.88 48.25 2.00
C GLU A 90 -7.29 47.11 2.94
N SER A 91 -8.59 46.89 3.18
CA SER A 91 -9.07 45.76 3.99
C SER A 91 -8.68 44.44 3.34
N ARG A 92 -8.98 44.28 2.05
CA ARG A 92 -8.64 43.07 1.28
C ARG A 92 -7.14 42.81 1.25
N LYS A 93 -6.33 43.84 1.06
CA LYS A 93 -4.87 43.71 1.05
C LYS A 93 -4.32 43.28 2.41
N LYS A 94 -4.80 43.88 3.51
CA LYS A 94 -4.41 43.49 4.88
C LYS A 94 -4.82 42.04 5.18
N GLU A 95 -6.05 41.66 4.84
CA GLU A 95 -6.54 40.29 5.00
C GLU A 95 -5.71 39.27 4.18
N GLU A 96 -5.38 39.59 2.93
CA GLU A 96 -4.57 38.74 2.08
C GLU A 96 -3.14 38.58 2.61
N GLU A 97 -2.51 39.66 3.08
CA GLU A 97 -1.19 39.61 3.70
C GLU A 97 -1.19 38.76 4.99
N GLU A 98 -2.23 38.88 5.83
CA GLU A 98 -2.40 38.05 7.02
C GLU A 98 -2.60 36.57 6.69
N LEU A 99 -3.41 36.26 5.69
CA LEU A 99 -3.63 34.90 5.22
C LEU A 99 -2.35 34.28 4.65
N ILE A 100 -1.59 35.05 3.86
CA ILE A 100 -0.29 34.61 3.33
C ILE A 100 0.68 34.33 4.48
N ASN A 101 0.82 35.24 5.44
CA ASN A 101 1.69 35.06 6.60
C ASN A 101 1.30 33.83 7.45
N LEU A 102 0.00 33.58 7.61
CA LEU A 102 -0.49 32.41 8.33
C LEU A 102 -0.21 31.12 7.56
N LYS A 103 -0.43 31.11 6.25
CA LYS A 103 -0.11 29.99 5.37
C LYS A 103 1.38 29.67 5.38
N ASP A 104 2.24 30.67 5.26
CA ASP A 104 3.69 30.50 5.28
C ASP A 104 4.17 29.89 6.61
N ARG A 105 3.60 30.32 7.74
CA ARG A 105 3.86 29.70 9.05
C ARG A 105 3.40 28.24 9.12
N ILE A 106 2.26 27.91 8.52
CA ILE A 106 1.75 26.53 8.48
C ILE A 106 2.66 25.66 7.61
N ASP A 107 3.03 26.16 6.42
CA ASP A 107 3.89 25.45 5.47
C ASP A 107 5.31 25.27 6.02
N LYS A 108 5.83 26.27 6.75
CA LYS A 108 7.08 26.14 7.51
C LYS A 108 6.99 25.03 8.58
N ARG A 109 5.93 25.01 9.41
CA ARG A 109 5.75 23.93 10.40
C ARG A 109 5.52 22.55 9.77
N ARG A 110 4.93 22.49 8.57
CA ARG A 110 4.75 21.23 7.81
C ARG A 110 6.08 20.73 7.27
N SER A 111 6.87 21.61 6.65
CA SER A 111 8.19 21.27 6.11
C SER A 111 9.16 20.89 7.23
N GLU A 112 9.16 21.57 8.38
CA GLU A 112 9.96 21.18 9.55
C GLU A 112 9.59 19.79 10.07
N ARG A 113 8.29 19.45 10.16
CA ARG A 113 7.86 18.09 10.55
C ARG A 113 8.28 17.04 9.52
N ALA A 114 8.14 17.34 8.23
CA ALA A 114 8.58 16.45 7.17
C ALA A 114 10.08 16.20 7.24
N GLU A 115 10.88 17.25 7.50
CA GLU A 115 12.32 17.16 7.64
C GLU A 115 12.74 16.38 8.89
N GLN A 116 12.09 16.62 10.04
CA GLN A 116 12.29 15.81 11.25
C GLN A 116 12.01 14.33 10.98
N GLN A 117 10.93 14.02 10.24
CA GLN A 117 10.61 12.64 9.89
C GLN A 117 11.65 12.03 8.94
N ARG A 118 12.14 12.82 7.98
CA ARG A 118 13.22 12.42 7.07
C ARG A 118 14.49 12.07 7.84
N ILE A 119 14.94 12.94 8.74
CA ILE A 119 16.11 12.73 9.59
C ILE A 119 15.95 11.50 10.48
N ARG A 120 14.76 11.30 11.10
CA ARG A 120 14.49 10.08 11.88
C ARG A 120 14.58 8.82 11.02
N SER A 121 13.98 8.84 9.84
CA SER A 121 14.01 7.70 8.92
C SER A 121 15.43 7.40 8.40
N GLU A 122 16.24 8.42 8.19
CA GLU A 122 17.63 8.28 7.73
C GLU A 122 18.52 7.72 8.85
N ARG A 123 18.40 8.22 10.07
CA ARG A 123 19.11 7.66 11.24
C ARG A 123 18.74 6.21 11.51
N GLU A 124 17.47 5.85 11.35
CA GLU A 124 17.01 4.47 11.53
C GLU A 124 17.54 3.55 10.41
N LYS A 125 17.49 4.02 9.15
CA LYS A 125 18.12 3.33 8.01
C LYS A 125 19.62 3.15 8.21
N GLU A 126 20.33 4.15 8.74
CA GLU A 126 21.76 4.05 9.02
C GLU A 126 22.06 3.02 10.10
N ARG A 127 21.27 2.99 11.20
CA ARG A 127 21.39 1.96 12.24
C ARG A 127 21.17 0.56 11.68
N GLN A 128 20.11 0.40 10.90
CA GLN A 128 19.78 -0.87 10.25
C GLN A 128 20.91 -1.29 9.29
N LYS A 129 21.43 -0.36 8.49
CA LYS A 129 22.56 -0.58 7.58
C LYS A 129 23.83 -0.98 8.32
N ARG A 130 24.16 -0.37 9.46
CA ARG A 130 25.31 -0.76 10.30
C ARG A 130 25.14 -2.18 10.87
N LEU A 131 23.94 -2.53 11.34
CA LEU A 131 23.65 -3.88 11.83
C LEU A 131 23.72 -4.93 10.73
N GLU A 132 23.25 -4.59 9.52
CA GLU A 132 23.32 -5.45 8.34
C GLU A 132 24.77 -5.59 7.85
N GLU A 133 25.57 -4.52 7.85
CA GLU A 133 27.00 -4.55 7.52
C GLU A 133 27.82 -5.35 8.55
N GLU A 134 27.54 -5.21 9.84
CA GLU A 134 28.20 -6.02 10.89
C GLU A 134 27.81 -7.50 10.77
N ARG A 135 26.52 -7.78 10.51
CA ARG A 135 26.05 -9.15 10.24
C ARG A 135 26.68 -9.71 8.96
N ALA A 136 26.78 -8.92 7.90
CA ALA A 136 27.38 -9.32 6.63
C ALA A 136 28.88 -9.58 6.79
N ARG A 137 29.60 -8.74 7.53
CA ARG A 137 31.03 -8.95 7.82
C ARG A 137 31.25 -10.21 8.66
N LYS A 138 30.39 -10.46 9.66
CA LYS A 138 30.44 -11.69 10.45
C LYS A 138 30.10 -12.93 9.61
N GLU A 139 29.15 -12.82 8.69
CA GLU A 139 28.81 -13.88 7.74
C GLU A 139 29.94 -14.13 6.73
N GLU A 140 30.64 -13.09 6.26
CA GLU A 140 31.79 -13.19 5.36
C GLU A 140 33.00 -13.84 6.05
N GLU A 141 33.29 -13.46 7.32
CA GLU A 141 34.34 -14.08 8.12
C GLU A 141 34.00 -15.55 8.47
N GLU A 142 32.74 -15.87 8.77
CA GLU A 142 32.28 -17.25 8.99
C GLU A 142 32.31 -18.07 7.69
N ALA A 143 31.95 -17.48 6.55
CA ALA A 143 32.03 -18.12 5.24
C ALA A 143 33.48 -18.41 4.84
N LYS A 144 34.41 -17.47 5.09
CA LYS A 144 35.83 -17.65 4.84
C LYS A 144 36.44 -18.73 5.74
N LYS A 145 36.16 -18.70 7.05
CA LYS A 145 36.60 -19.74 7.99
C LYS A 145 36.03 -21.11 7.62
N ARG A 146 34.78 -21.15 7.17
CA ARG A 146 34.16 -22.38 6.69
C ARG A 146 34.82 -22.90 5.42
N ALA A 147 35.15 -22.04 4.47
CA ALA A 147 35.85 -22.43 3.25
C ALA A 147 37.26 -22.95 3.55
N GLU A 148 37.96 -22.34 4.50
CA GLU A 148 39.28 -22.79 4.96
C GLU A 148 39.21 -24.13 5.71
N ASP A 149 38.21 -24.32 6.58
CA ASP A 149 37.97 -25.57 7.29
C ASP A 149 37.52 -26.69 6.33
N ASP A 150 36.70 -26.39 5.32
CA ASP A 150 36.31 -27.36 4.29
C ASP A 150 37.50 -27.70 3.36
N ALA A 151 38.40 -26.75 3.09
CA ALA A 151 39.64 -27.01 2.35
C ALA A 151 40.63 -27.84 3.17
N LYS A 152 40.79 -27.56 4.47
CA LYS A 152 41.61 -28.37 5.40
C LYS A 152 41.01 -29.77 5.57
N LYS A 153 39.70 -29.87 5.76
CA LYS A 153 38.98 -31.15 5.81
C LYS A 153 39.08 -31.92 4.50
N LYS A 154 38.97 -31.26 3.34
CA LYS A 154 39.17 -31.91 2.04
C LYS A 154 40.61 -32.42 1.88
N LYS A 155 41.61 -31.71 2.40
CA LYS A 155 43.01 -32.17 2.41
C LYS A 155 43.23 -33.35 3.36
N THR A 156 42.49 -33.45 4.47
CA THR A 156 42.61 -34.57 5.43
C THR A 156 41.68 -35.74 5.13
N LEU A 157 40.59 -35.52 4.40
CA LEU A 157 39.49 -36.47 4.14
C LEU A 157 39.48 -36.96 2.69
N THR A 158 40.63 -37.01 2.01
CA THR A 158 40.82 -37.74 0.75
C THR A 158 40.89 -39.26 0.94
N SER A 159 40.38 -39.79 2.06
CA SER A 159 40.17 -41.23 2.25
C SER A 159 38.67 -41.51 2.36
N LEU A 160 38.10 -41.87 1.20
CA LEU A 160 36.89 -42.63 0.95
C LEU A 160 35.55 -42.20 1.61
N HIS A 161 34.60 -41.85 0.72
CA HIS A 161 33.14 -42.01 0.86
C HIS A 161 32.29 -41.04 1.71
N PHE A 162 32.78 -39.87 2.15
CA PHE A 162 31.90 -38.84 2.77
C PHE A 162 31.39 -37.74 1.81
N GLY A 163 31.79 -37.76 0.53
CA GLY A 163 31.58 -36.66 -0.42
C GLY A 163 30.12 -36.29 -0.72
N GLY A 164 29.18 -37.23 -0.61
CA GLY A 164 27.78 -37.00 -0.99
C GLY A 164 26.97 -36.13 -0.02
N TYR A 165 27.32 -36.11 1.27
CA TYR A 165 26.62 -35.33 2.28
C TYR A 165 27.13 -33.88 2.35
N MET A 166 28.44 -33.69 2.21
CA MET A 166 29.07 -32.37 2.19
C MET A 166 28.65 -31.55 0.96
N GLN A 167 28.50 -32.17 -0.21
CA GLN A 167 28.09 -31.49 -1.43
C GLN A 167 26.68 -30.88 -1.33
N LYS A 168 25.74 -31.57 -0.67
CA LYS A 168 24.39 -31.05 -0.39
C LYS A 168 24.39 -29.90 0.62
N LEU A 169 25.38 -29.85 1.50
CA LEU A 169 25.54 -28.82 2.54
C LEU A 169 26.25 -27.57 2.04
N THR A 170 27.22 -27.72 1.13
CA THR A 170 27.87 -26.62 0.41
C THR A 170 26.92 -25.99 -0.60
N GLU A 171 26.11 -26.78 -1.31
CA GLU A 171 25.12 -26.29 -2.28
C GLU A 171 23.94 -25.56 -1.62
N LYS A 172 23.64 -25.88 -0.35
CA LYS A 172 22.69 -25.12 0.49
C LYS A 172 23.28 -23.82 1.06
N ARG A 173 24.61 -23.67 1.14
CA ARG A 173 25.27 -22.44 1.63
C ARG A 173 25.69 -21.47 0.54
N SER A 174 25.85 -21.95 -0.69
CA SER A 174 26.06 -21.08 -1.84
C SER A 174 24.75 -20.34 -2.14
N GLY A 175 24.60 -19.13 -1.57
CA GLY A 175 23.60 -18.10 -1.89
C GLY A 175 22.22 -18.64 -2.23
N LYS A 176 21.29 -18.62 -1.25
CA LYS A 176 19.89 -19.08 -1.32
C LYS A 176 19.34 -19.10 -2.75
N ARG A 177 19.61 -20.19 -3.50
CA ARG A 177 19.10 -20.36 -4.86
C ARG A 177 17.59 -20.30 -4.72
N GLN A 178 16.98 -19.30 -5.33
CA GLN A 178 15.54 -19.07 -5.23
C GLN A 178 14.83 -20.39 -5.49
N THR A 179 14.06 -20.85 -4.52
CA THR A 179 13.43 -22.17 -4.63
C THR A 179 12.48 -22.16 -5.82
N GLU A 180 12.26 -23.29 -6.49
CA GLU A 180 11.28 -23.39 -7.58
C GLU A 180 9.89 -22.91 -7.13
N ARG A 181 9.57 -23.07 -5.83
CA ARG A 181 8.36 -22.52 -5.21
C ARG A 181 8.32 -21.00 -5.22
N GLU A 182 9.42 -20.35 -4.85
CA GLU A 182 9.54 -18.89 -4.87
C GLU A 182 9.54 -18.34 -6.30
N LYS A 183 10.20 -19.01 -7.26
CA LYS A 183 10.16 -18.63 -8.68
C LYS A 183 8.75 -18.73 -9.25
N LYS A 184 8.05 -19.84 -8.99
CA LYS A 184 6.64 -20.01 -9.38
C LYS A 184 5.78 -18.90 -8.78
N LYS A 185 5.94 -18.59 -7.49
CA LYS A 185 5.17 -17.51 -6.84
C LYS A 185 5.45 -16.16 -7.49
N LYS A 186 6.73 -15.86 -7.79
CA LYS A 186 7.15 -14.62 -8.46
C LYS A 186 6.53 -14.48 -9.86
N ILE A 187 6.64 -15.52 -10.70
CA ILE A 187 6.08 -15.51 -12.06
C ILE A 187 4.54 -15.38 -12.01
N LEU A 188 3.87 -16.07 -11.09
CA LEU A 188 2.42 -15.96 -10.94
C LEU A 188 1.98 -14.58 -10.45
N SER A 189 2.74 -13.95 -9.55
CA SER A 189 2.46 -12.56 -9.15
C SER A 189 2.70 -11.56 -10.27
N GLU A 190 3.74 -11.75 -11.10
CA GLU A 190 4.03 -10.90 -12.26
C GLU A 190 2.93 -11.00 -13.33
N ARG A 191 2.36 -12.20 -13.53
CA ARG A 191 1.25 -12.42 -14.46
C ARG A 191 -0.10 -11.92 -13.93
N ARG A 192 -0.24 -11.73 -12.62
CA ARG A 192 -1.50 -11.31 -12.00
C ARG A 192 -1.66 -9.81 -12.14
N LYS A 193 -2.59 -9.40 -13.01
CA LYS A 193 -3.03 -8.00 -13.11
C LYS A 193 -3.99 -7.69 -11.97
N SER A 194 -3.74 -6.61 -11.22
CA SER A 194 -4.72 -6.10 -10.25
C SER A 194 -5.95 -5.60 -10.99
N LEU A 195 -7.14 -5.92 -10.48
CA LEU A 195 -8.40 -5.46 -11.04
C LEU A 195 -8.93 -4.34 -10.14
N ASP A 196 -9.08 -3.15 -10.72
CA ASP A 196 -9.80 -2.06 -10.10
C ASP A 196 -11.19 -1.99 -10.76
N ILE A 197 -12.23 -2.21 -9.96
CA ILE A 197 -13.62 -2.40 -10.42
C ILE A 197 -14.55 -1.34 -9.83
N GLU A 198 -14.12 -0.63 -8.78
CA GLU A 198 -15.02 0.19 -7.95
C GLU A 198 -15.53 1.45 -8.67
N ASN A 199 -14.77 1.96 -9.65
CA ASN A 199 -15.08 3.23 -10.33
C ASN A 199 -15.38 3.08 -11.84
N LEU A 200 -15.74 1.88 -12.32
CA LEU A 200 -16.00 1.65 -13.74
C LEU A 200 -17.48 1.81 -14.12
N SER A 201 -17.75 2.40 -15.28
CA SER A 201 -19.10 2.47 -15.86
C SER A 201 -19.59 1.10 -16.33
N GLN A 202 -20.91 0.92 -16.43
CA GLN A 202 -21.53 -0.37 -16.79
C GLN A 202 -21.04 -0.92 -18.14
N GLU A 203 -20.81 -0.06 -19.13
CA GLU A 203 -20.28 -0.46 -20.43
C GLU A 203 -18.82 -0.94 -20.33
N ARG A 204 -17.99 -0.22 -19.58
CA ARG A 204 -16.59 -0.61 -19.30
C ARG A 204 -16.50 -1.94 -18.52
N LEU A 205 -17.43 -2.20 -17.61
CA LEU A 205 -17.51 -3.47 -16.89
C LEU A 205 -17.81 -4.64 -17.83
N LYS A 206 -18.69 -4.45 -18.83
CA LYS A 206 -18.97 -5.47 -19.84
C LYS A 206 -17.77 -5.75 -20.74
N GLU A 207 -17.04 -4.71 -21.14
CA GLU A 207 -15.77 -4.86 -21.87
C GLU A 207 -14.74 -5.63 -21.06
N LYS A 208 -14.53 -5.24 -19.78
CA LYS A 208 -13.59 -5.92 -18.88
C LYS A 208 -13.96 -7.38 -18.62
N ALA A 209 -15.25 -7.69 -18.50
CA ALA A 209 -15.71 -9.07 -18.36
C ALA A 209 -15.37 -9.91 -19.59
N LYS A 210 -15.53 -9.36 -20.80
CA LYS A 210 -15.12 -10.03 -22.05
C LYS A 210 -13.61 -10.23 -22.13
N GLU A 211 -12.83 -9.20 -21.81
CA GLU A 211 -11.35 -9.30 -21.79
C GLU A 211 -10.87 -10.39 -20.81
N LEU A 212 -11.46 -10.47 -19.61
CA LEU A 212 -11.11 -11.49 -18.62
C LEU A 212 -11.51 -12.90 -19.07
N TRP A 213 -12.66 -13.02 -19.74
CA TRP A 213 -13.12 -14.27 -20.31
C TRP A 213 -12.20 -14.76 -21.43
N GLU A 214 -11.82 -13.88 -22.36
CA GLU A 214 -10.86 -14.19 -23.43
C GLU A 214 -9.50 -14.59 -22.86
N TRP A 215 -9.03 -13.88 -21.83
CA TRP A 215 -7.79 -14.21 -21.13
C TRP A 215 -7.84 -15.60 -20.47
N MET A 216 -8.95 -15.93 -19.81
CA MET A 216 -9.17 -17.26 -19.22
C MET A 216 -9.18 -18.34 -20.30
N TYR A 217 -9.89 -18.11 -21.40
CA TYR A 217 -9.98 -19.04 -22.53
C TYR A 217 -8.60 -19.31 -23.15
N GLN A 218 -7.79 -18.28 -23.35
CA GLN A 218 -6.41 -18.42 -23.84
C GLN A 218 -5.55 -19.29 -22.91
N LEU A 219 -5.62 -19.05 -21.59
CA LEU A 219 -4.87 -19.84 -20.61
C LEU A 219 -5.31 -21.31 -20.59
N GLU A 220 -6.59 -21.59 -20.78
CA GLU A 220 -7.10 -22.95 -20.91
C GLU A 220 -6.60 -23.65 -22.17
N ALA A 221 -6.58 -22.96 -23.30
CA ALA A 221 -6.04 -23.47 -24.55
C ALA A 221 -4.54 -23.81 -24.44
N GLU A 222 -3.74 -22.90 -23.87
CA GLU A 222 -2.30 -23.13 -23.63
C GLU A 222 -2.07 -24.31 -22.68
N LYS A 223 -2.87 -24.42 -21.62
CA LYS A 223 -2.81 -25.56 -20.68
C LYS A 223 -3.10 -26.88 -21.41
N PHE A 224 -4.13 -26.92 -22.26
CA PHE A 224 -4.49 -28.11 -23.01
C PHE A 224 -3.35 -28.57 -23.93
N GLU A 225 -2.77 -27.65 -24.69
CA GLU A 225 -1.63 -27.93 -25.58
C GLU A 225 -0.43 -28.48 -24.79
N LEU A 226 -0.08 -27.86 -23.65
CA LEU A 226 0.99 -28.35 -22.78
C LEU A 226 0.71 -29.74 -22.21
N GLN A 227 -0.55 -30.05 -21.87
CA GLN A 227 -0.94 -31.39 -21.41
C GLN A 227 -0.81 -32.44 -22.52
N TYR A 228 -1.18 -32.08 -23.75
CA TYR A 228 -1.01 -32.95 -24.92
C TYR A 228 0.48 -33.22 -25.19
N GLN A 229 1.30 -32.17 -25.24
CA GLN A 229 2.76 -32.29 -25.41
C GLN A 229 3.41 -33.14 -24.32
N LEU A 230 3.02 -32.94 -23.06
CA LEU A 230 3.53 -33.75 -21.94
C LEU A 230 3.20 -35.24 -22.12
N THR A 231 2.03 -35.55 -22.68
CA THR A 231 1.62 -36.93 -22.94
C THR A 231 2.44 -37.55 -24.08
N SER A 232 2.69 -36.82 -25.16
CA SER A 232 3.60 -37.25 -26.24
C SER A 232 5.02 -37.48 -25.72
N GLN A 233 5.56 -36.53 -24.96
CA GLN A 233 6.91 -36.63 -24.38
C GLN A 233 7.05 -37.83 -23.45
N LYS A 234 6.01 -38.15 -22.65
CA LYS A 234 6.02 -39.36 -21.81
C LYS A 234 6.15 -40.63 -22.64
N TYR A 235 5.44 -40.71 -23.77
CA TYR A 235 5.54 -41.83 -24.69
C TYR A 235 6.93 -41.91 -25.32
N GLU A 236 7.44 -40.81 -25.84
CA GLU A 236 8.79 -40.72 -26.43
C GLU A 236 9.88 -41.13 -25.42
N ILE A 237 9.81 -40.65 -24.18
CA ILE A 237 10.73 -41.04 -23.11
C ILE A 237 10.67 -42.55 -22.86
N ASN A 238 9.47 -43.15 -22.86
CA ASN A 238 9.32 -44.58 -22.66
C ASN A 238 9.95 -45.39 -23.81
N VAL A 239 9.69 -44.99 -25.05
CA VAL A 239 10.31 -45.59 -26.25
C VAL A 239 11.82 -45.46 -26.21
N LEU A 240 12.35 -44.29 -25.87
CA LEU A 240 13.79 -44.05 -25.77
C LEU A 240 14.43 -44.90 -24.67
N ARG A 241 13.77 -45.06 -23.52
CA ARG A 241 14.24 -45.95 -22.45
C ARG A 241 14.35 -47.41 -22.94
N ASN A 242 13.35 -47.90 -23.66
CA ASN A 242 13.37 -49.24 -24.24
C ASN A 242 14.51 -49.39 -25.26
N ARG A 243 14.66 -48.44 -26.20
CA ARG A 243 15.74 -48.45 -27.19
C ARG A 243 17.13 -48.45 -26.54
N VAL A 244 17.34 -47.64 -25.50
CA VAL A 244 18.60 -47.62 -24.75
C VAL A 244 18.87 -48.98 -24.10
N SER A 245 17.86 -49.58 -23.45
CA SER A 245 17.96 -50.92 -22.85
C SER A 245 18.33 -51.97 -23.90
N ASP A 246 17.70 -51.97 -25.07
CA ASP A 246 17.95 -52.96 -26.13
C ASP A 246 19.36 -52.82 -26.72
N HIS A 247 19.84 -51.60 -26.93
CA HIS A 247 21.22 -51.32 -27.35
C HIS A 247 22.26 -51.65 -26.27
N GLN A 248 21.88 -51.71 -24.99
CA GLN A 248 22.76 -52.17 -23.90
C GLN A 248 22.78 -53.69 -23.81
N LYS A 249 21.63 -54.37 -23.96
CA LYS A 249 21.51 -55.84 -23.94
C LYS A 249 22.27 -56.50 -25.10
N THR A 250 22.15 -55.93 -26.30
CA THR A 250 22.87 -56.41 -27.49
C THR A 250 24.39 -56.31 -27.32
N ARG A 251 24.89 -55.24 -26.70
CA ARG A 251 26.32 -55.10 -26.36
C ARG A 251 26.79 -56.11 -25.30
N ALA A 252 25.96 -56.41 -24.31
CA ALA A 252 26.27 -57.42 -23.30
C ALA A 252 26.31 -58.86 -23.87
N TRP A 253 25.49 -59.16 -24.87
CA TRP A 253 25.47 -60.46 -25.55
C TRP A 253 26.67 -60.64 -26.50
N VAL A 254 27.04 -59.60 -27.27
CA VAL A 254 28.22 -59.62 -28.15
C VAL A 254 29.54 -59.77 -27.37
N GLY A 255 29.60 -59.25 -26.13
CA GLY A 255 30.75 -59.47 -25.23
C GLY A 255 30.86 -60.91 -24.69
N LYS A 256 29.79 -61.70 -24.74
CA LYS A 256 29.74 -63.06 -24.16
C LYS A 256 30.11 -64.15 -25.17
N ILE A 257 29.99 -63.88 -26.47
CA ILE A 257 30.31 -64.83 -27.55
C ILE A 257 31.81 -64.85 -27.89
N LYS A 258 32.57 -63.80 -27.56
CA LYS A 258 34.02 -63.74 -27.83
C LYS A 258 34.89 -64.50 -26.81
N GLY A 259 34.30 -65.28 -25.89
CA GLY A 259 35.00 -65.95 -24.78
C GLY A 259 35.07 -67.48 -24.84
N THR A 260 34.54 -68.14 -25.88
CA THR A 260 34.56 -69.61 -25.98
C THR A 260 35.07 -70.06 -27.34
N GLY A 261 36.33 -69.73 -27.64
CA GLY A 261 37.11 -70.40 -28.69
C GLY A 261 38.01 -71.45 -28.04
N THR A 262 37.47 -72.64 -27.75
CA THR A 262 38.30 -73.80 -27.43
C THR A 262 38.88 -74.33 -28.73
N ILE A 263 40.19 -74.17 -28.85
CA ILE A 263 41.09 -74.88 -29.75
C ILE A 263 40.81 -76.38 -29.63
N PHE A 264 40.39 -77.02 -30.72
CA PHE A 264 40.49 -78.46 -30.91
C PHE A 264 41.57 -78.67 -32.00
N ASP A 265 42.82 -78.74 -31.55
CA ASP A 265 43.92 -79.37 -32.27
C ASP A 265 44.09 -80.77 -31.66
N ALA A 266 43.93 -81.82 -32.47
CA ALA A 266 44.53 -83.15 -32.25
C ALA A 266 44.29 -84.04 -33.49
N ASP A 267 45.11 -83.81 -34.53
CA ASP A 267 45.63 -84.90 -35.36
C ASP A 267 47.08 -85.16 -34.90
N LEU A 268 47.46 -86.45 -34.91
CA LEU A 268 48.70 -87.14 -34.45
C LEU A 268 48.72 -87.72 -33.02
#